data_AF-A0A814PZT9-F1
#
_entry.id   AF-A0A814PZT9-F1
#
_cell.length_a   1.000
_cell.length_b   1.000
_cell.length_c   1.000
_cell.angle_alpha   90.00
_cell.angle_beta   90.00
_cell.angle_gamma   90.00
#
_symmetry.space_group_name_H-M   'P 1'
#
loop_
_entity.id
_entity.type
_entity.pdbx_description
1 polymer ?
#
loop_
_entity_poly.entity_id
_entity_poly.type
_entity_poly.pdbx_seq_one_letter_code
_entity_poly.pdbx_strand_id
1 'polypeptide(L)'
;MTSRNELDLEQKINLIKEKERGLSHREIKGKFQVSLGAISNILKRKNEYINDYETNQNKKMKRKLKDDFSQTINDTVYEWFVTQRIKNIPISGPVLQEYARKVAEELGDRSGNFKASNGWLDRFRTRHNVHFRVICGEAAAVDKITTENWQMRLPNIIQHYNPMDIYNCDETGLFFKLMPDRSLVIDKNDCEGGKKSRDRYTVMLCTNWLGTDKLKPVVIGKAARPRCVKNIDMAKLPVKWYSNRTAWMNSKIFTEWLYDLHLIMQKQKRNILLFLDNAPVHSSDVKLQNVTLKFFPANSTAQIQPLDQGIIRTFKAYYRRYLVKHIIANANAAHTADDVNITALDAIYWIDQSWRSITEATIRNTFKMAGFEIHFVLDDSTSITPKLDAIDVVVNENKCIEDLDQELKHISIGGTVMSANDFANIDDGVPPYNELDDASDKMLTVNVVTLEDAANDEDTTE
;
A
#
# COMPACT_ATOMS: atom_id res chain seq x y z
N MET A 1 -24.49 29.40 -23.52
CA MET A 1 -24.70 28.04 -24.09
C MET A 1 -24.97 27.08 -22.94
N THR A 2 -26.07 26.34 -22.95
CA THR A 2 -26.32 25.29 -21.95
C THR A 2 -25.36 24.12 -22.16
N SER A 3 -24.65 23.72 -21.10
CA SER A 3 -23.74 22.57 -21.14
C SER A 3 -24.50 21.32 -21.61
N ARG A 4 -23.97 20.63 -22.64
CA ARG A 4 -24.47 19.31 -23.03
C ARG A 4 -24.02 18.30 -21.98
N ASN A 5 -24.91 17.94 -21.06
CA ASN A 5 -24.67 16.82 -20.15
C ASN A 5 -24.51 15.53 -20.97
N GLU A 6 -23.32 14.95 -20.94
CA GLU A 6 -22.94 13.77 -21.70
C GLU A 6 -22.69 12.59 -20.77
N LEU A 7 -23.54 11.57 -20.90
CA LEU A 7 -23.55 10.40 -20.04
C LEU A 7 -22.39 9.45 -20.36
N ASP A 8 -21.83 8.83 -19.33
CA ASP A 8 -20.92 7.69 -19.47
C ASP A 8 -21.66 6.38 -19.80
N LEU A 9 -20.93 5.28 -19.98
CA LEU A 9 -21.49 3.98 -20.37
C LEU A 9 -22.43 3.41 -19.28
N GLU A 10 -22.05 3.53 -18.01
CA GLU A 10 -22.87 3.09 -16.88
C GLU A 10 -24.17 3.88 -16.75
N GLN A 11 -24.12 5.20 -16.91
CA GLN A 11 -25.30 6.06 -16.96
C GLN A 11 -26.21 5.74 -18.16
N LYS A 12 -25.64 5.42 -19.33
CA LYS A 12 -26.42 4.96 -20.51
C LYS A 12 -27.12 3.62 -20.24
N ILE A 13 -26.44 2.66 -19.62
CA ILE A 13 -27.04 1.36 -19.26
C ILE A 13 -28.14 1.54 -18.21
N ASN A 14 -27.92 2.36 -17.18
CA ASN A 14 -28.96 2.65 -16.20
C ASN A 14 -30.16 3.36 -16.83
N LEU A 15 -29.94 4.27 -17.78
CA LEU A 15 -31.02 4.89 -18.56
C LEU A 15 -31.83 3.87 -19.38
N ILE A 16 -31.17 2.90 -20.01
CA ILE A 16 -31.84 1.81 -20.76
C ILE A 16 -32.68 0.94 -19.81
N LYS A 17 -32.10 0.50 -18.69
CA LYS A 17 -32.82 -0.30 -17.66
C LYS A 17 -34.04 0.42 -17.10
N GLU A 18 -33.92 1.70 -16.80
CA GLU A 18 -35.05 2.53 -16.33
C GLU A 18 -36.13 2.68 -17.42
N LYS A 19 -35.75 2.75 -18.70
CA LYS A 19 -36.72 2.75 -19.80
C LYS A 19 -37.46 1.42 -19.94
N GLU A 20 -36.75 0.30 -19.77
CA GLU A 20 -37.31 -1.06 -19.83
C GLU A 20 -38.18 -1.38 -18.61
N ARG A 21 -37.93 -0.74 -17.45
CA ARG A 21 -38.83 -0.70 -16.28
C ARG A 21 -40.09 0.15 -16.46
N GLY A 22 -40.28 0.76 -17.65
CA GLY A 22 -41.52 1.45 -18.02
C GLY A 22 -41.50 2.98 -17.92
N LEU A 23 -40.43 3.62 -17.44
CA LEU A 23 -40.42 5.08 -17.26
C LEU A 23 -40.59 5.82 -18.60
N SER A 24 -41.27 6.98 -18.56
CA SER A 24 -41.45 7.85 -19.71
C SER A 24 -40.16 8.64 -20.04
N HIS A 25 -40.05 9.12 -21.27
CA HIS A 25 -38.91 9.99 -21.65
C HIS A 25 -38.88 11.32 -20.86
N ARG A 26 -40.01 11.76 -20.28
CA ARG A 26 -40.05 12.98 -19.44
C ARG A 26 -39.42 12.73 -18.07
N GLU A 27 -39.72 11.60 -17.44
CA GLU A 27 -39.12 11.20 -16.15
C GLU A 27 -37.62 10.91 -16.30
N ILE A 28 -37.23 10.18 -17.34
CA ILE A 28 -35.82 9.91 -17.67
C ILE A 28 -35.06 11.23 -17.93
N LYS A 29 -35.66 12.20 -18.64
CA LYS A 29 -35.09 13.54 -18.83
C LYS A 29 -34.82 14.25 -17.49
N GLY A 30 -35.75 14.16 -16.54
CA GLY A 30 -35.57 14.72 -15.20
C GLY A 30 -34.44 14.03 -14.43
N LYS A 31 -34.48 12.69 -14.37
CA LYS A 31 -33.55 11.85 -13.60
C LYS A 31 -32.10 11.92 -14.08
N PHE A 32 -31.87 11.95 -15.40
CA PHE A 32 -30.53 11.96 -16.00
C PHE A 32 -30.09 13.35 -16.52
N GLN A 33 -30.95 14.38 -16.42
CA GLN A 33 -30.69 15.75 -16.88
C GLN A 33 -30.19 15.82 -18.34
N VAL A 34 -30.87 15.10 -19.25
CA VAL A 34 -30.53 15.02 -20.69
C VAL A 34 -31.71 15.42 -21.58
N SER A 35 -31.44 15.78 -22.84
CA SER A 35 -32.49 16.13 -23.80
C SER A 35 -33.27 14.90 -24.28
N LEU A 36 -34.54 15.08 -24.69
CA LEU A 36 -35.37 14.00 -25.25
C LEU A 36 -34.72 13.36 -26.50
N GLY A 37 -34.01 14.16 -27.31
CA GLY A 37 -33.25 13.66 -28.45
C GLY A 37 -32.03 12.80 -28.06
N ALA A 38 -31.35 13.14 -26.95
CA ALA A 38 -30.27 12.30 -26.41
C ALA A 38 -30.80 10.94 -25.92
N ILE A 39 -31.94 10.92 -25.22
CA ILE A 39 -32.63 9.69 -24.80
C ILE A 39 -32.95 8.82 -26.02
N SER A 40 -33.57 9.39 -27.06
CA SER A 40 -33.90 8.66 -28.29
C SER A 40 -32.65 8.08 -28.98
N ASN A 41 -31.56 8.85 -29.08
CA ASN A 41 -30.32 8.39 -29.69
C ASN A 41 -29.60 7.31 -28.86
N ILE A 42 -29.69 7.34 -27.53
CA ILE A 42 -29.15 6.29 -26.67
C ILE A 42 -29.94 4.99 -26.86
N LEU A 43 -31.27 5.07 -26.85
CA LEU A 43 -32.15 3.90 -27.03
C LEU A 43 -32.03 3.28 -28.43
N LYS A 44 -31.78 4.07 -29.48
CA LYS A 44 -31.48 3.55 -30.83
C LYS A 44 -30.21 2.68 -30.88
N ARG A 45 -29.21 3.00 -30.06
CA ARG A 45 -27.93 2.28 -29.98
C ARG A 45 -27.84 1.34 -28.78
N LYS A 46 -28.99 0.94 -28.20
CA LYS A 46 -29.02 0.21 -26.92
C LYS A 46 -28.20 -1.09 -26.93
N ASN A 47 -28.25 -1.86 -28.02
CA ASN A 47 -27.56 -3.14 -28.14
C ASN A 47 -26.03 -2.95 -28.17
N GLU A 48 -25.53 -1.88 -28.81
CA GLU A 48 -24.10 -1.54 -28.80
C GLU A 48 -23.60 -1.27 -27.39
N TYR A 49 -24.34 -0.44 -26.62
CA TYR A 49 -23.94 -0.12 -25.24
C TYR A 49 -24.04 -1.33 -24.30
N ILE A 50 -25.04 -2.21 -24.47
CA ILE A 50 -25.16 -3.46 -23.70
C ILE A 50 -23.95 -4.35 -23.96
N ASN A 51 -23.60 -4.58 -25.23
CA ASN A 51 -22.42 -5.37 -25.60
C ASN A 51 -21.10 -4.72 -25.12
N ASP A 52 -20.94 -3.40 -25.24
CA ASP A 52 -19.77 -2.67 -24.71
C ASP A 52 -19.66 -2.82 -23.15
N TYR A 53 -20.80 -2.89 -22.44
CA TYR A 53 -20.83 -3.09 -20.99
C TYR A 53 -20.55 -4.55 -20.58
N GLU A 54 -21.10 -5.52 -21.31
CA GLU A 54 -20.89 -6.96 -21.08
C GLU A 54 -19.45 -7.40 -21.39
N THR A 55 -18.80 -6.76 -22.36
CA THR A 55 -17.37 -6.97 -22.69
C THR A 55 -16.40 -6.25 -21.73
N ASN A 56 -16.88 -5.76 -20.58
CA ASN A 56 -16.09 -5.08 -19.55
C ASN A 56 -15.30 -3.84 -20.04
N GLN A 57 -15.78 -3.11 -21.05
CA GLN A 57 -15.17 -1.82 -21.41
C GLN A 57 -15.33 -0.80 -20.28
N ASN A 58 -14.47 0.23 -20.27
CA ASN A 58 -14.47 1.24 -19.20
C ASN A 58 -15.85 1.93 -19.05
N LYS A 59 -16.51 1.63 -17.93
CA LYS A 59 -17.83 2.16 -17.52
C LYS A 59 -17.92 3.68 -17.50
N LYS A 60 -16.82 4.39 -17.27
CA LYS A 60 -16.71 5.86 -17.26
C LYS A 60 -16.46 6.47 -18.65
N MET A 61 -16.40 5.67 -19.72
CA MET A 61 -16.17 6.15 -21.08
C MET A 61 -17.40 6.88 -21.65
N LYS A 62 -17.21 8.15 -22.04
CA LYS A 62 -18.29 9.00 -22.58
C LYS A 62 -18.47 8.91 -24.09
N ARG A 63 -17.37 8.76 -24.85
CA ARG A 63 -17.34 8.67 -26.32
C ARG A 63 -16.42 7.54 -26.80
N LYS A 64 -16.85 6.83 -27.84
CA LYS A 64 -15.98 5.99 -28.70
C LYS A 64 -15.31 6.91 -29.73
N LEU A 65 -14.05 6.66 -30.06
CA LEU A 65 -13.38 7.35 -31.17
C LEU A 65 -14.04 6.92 -32.49
N LYS A 66 -13.93 7.75 -33.54
CA LYS A 66 -14.18 7.27 -34.90
C LYS A 66 -13.11 6.24 -35.24
N ASP A 67 -13.50 5.29 -36.09
CA ASP A 67 -12.58 4.34 -36.69
C ASP A 67 -11.55 5.12 -37.51
N ASP A 68 -10.31 5.10 -37.04
CA ASP A 68 -9.21 5.98 -37.45
C ASP A 68 -7.89 5.25 -37.17
N PHE A 69 -6.83 5.62 -37.87
CA PHE A 69 -5.49 5.05 -37.77
C PHE A 69 -4.99 4.92 -36.32
N SER A 70 -5.28 5.94 -35.50
CA SER A 70 -4.93 5.98 -34.07
C SER A 70 -5.67 4.93 -33.23
N GLN A 71 -6.84 4.45 -33.66
CA GLN A 71 -7.64 3.45 -32.97
C GLN A 71 -7.12 2.04 -33.26
N THR A 72 -6.79 1.73 -34.52
CA THR A 72 -6.13 0.48 -34.91
C THR A 72 -4.85 0.23 -34.10
N ILE A 73 -4.00 1.26 -33.94
CA ILE A 73 -2.80 1.18 -33.10
C ILE A 73 -3.16 0.86 -31.64
N ASN A 74 -4.18 1.51 -31.06
CA ASN A 74 -4.59 1.22 -29.67
C ASN A 74 -5.05 -0.23 -29.50
N ASP A 75 -5.86 -0.75 -30.43
CA ASP A 75 -6.45 -2.08 -30.29
C ASP A 75 -5.39 -3.18 -30.48
N THR A 76 -4.51 -3.07 -31.49
CA THR A 76 -3.36 -3.98 -31.66
C THR A 76 -2.41 -3.97 -30.45
N VAL A 77 -2.11 -2.78 -29.90
CA VAL A 77 -1.26 -2.65 -28.70
C VAL A 77 -1.94 -3.25 -27.46
N TYR A 78 -3.27 -3.19 -27.36
CA TYR A 78 -4.02 -3.80 -26.26
C TYR A 78 -4.09 -5.32 -26.37
N GLU A 79 -4.36 -5.89 -27.55
CA GLU A 79 -4.32 -7.34 -27.78
C GLU A 79 -2.95 -7.93 -27.47
N TRP A 80 -1.88 -7.26 -27.91
CA TRP A 80 -0.52 -7.64 -27.57
C TRP A 80 -0.24 -7.56 -26.07
N PHE A 81 -0.66 -6.48 -25.40
CA PHE A 81 -0.53 -6.31 -23.95
C PHE A 81 -1.23 -7.46 -23.19
N VAL A 82 -2.48 -7.78 -23.55
CA VAL A 82 -3.22 -8.92 -22.96
C VAL A 82 -2.48 -10.23 -23.18
N THR A 83 -1.95 -10.46 -24.40
CA THR A 83 -1.16 -11.66 -24.73
C THR A 83 0.10 -11.78 -23.87
N GLN A 84 0.81 -10.68 -23.59
CA GLN A 84 1.98 -10.71 -22.71
C GLN A 84 1.58 -10.92 -21.24
N ARG A 85 0.44 -10.35 -20.79
CA ARG A 85 -0.07 -10.54 -19.43
C ARG A 85 -0.54 -11.97 -19.18
N ILE A 86 -1.12 -12.67 -20.16
CA ILE A 86 -1.45 -14.11 -20.07
C ILE A 86 -0.18 -14.95 -19.85
N LYS A 87 0.95 -14.53 -20.44
CA LYS A 87 2.28 -15.15 -20.24
C LYS A 87 2.98 -14.70 -18.95
N ASN A 88 2.27 -13.99 -18.06
CA ASN A 88 2.81 -13.34 -16.85
C ASN A 88 3.94 -12.32 -17.07
N ILE A 89 4.22 -11.91 -18.31
CA ILE A 89 5.32 -10.98 -18.62
C ILE A 89 4.95 -9.57 -18.10
N PRO A 90 5.83 -8.92 -17.31
CA PRO A 90 5.60 -7.56 -16.85
C PRO A 90 5.88 -6.56 -17.98
N ILE A 91 4.88 -5.76 -18.35
CA ILE A 91 5.02 -4.73 -19.39
C ILE A 91 4.99 -3.35 -18.73
N SER A 92 6.08 -2.60 -18.87
CA SER A 92 6.20 -1.23 -18.35
C SER A 92 5.66 -0.20 -19.36
N GLY A 93 5.36 1.01 -18.86
CA GLY A 93 4.93 2.14 -19.71
C GLY A 93 5.85 2.42 -20.90
N PRO A 94 7.17 2.53 -20.72
CA PRO A 94 8.12 2.69 -21.82
C PRO A 94 8.09 1.54 -22.84
N VAL A 95 8.04 0.28 -22.40
CA VAL A 95 7.95 -0.89 -23.30
C VAL A 95 6.67 -0.84 -24.13
N LEU A 96 5.55 -0.43 -23.54
CA LEU A 96 4.29 -0.27 -24.24
C LEU A 96 4.31 0.91 -25.24
N GLN A 97 5.03 1.99 -24.92
CA GLN A 97 5.25 3.12 -25.84
C GLN A 97 6.15 2.73 -27.02
N GLU A 98 7.22 1.95 -26.81
CA GLU A 98 8.05 1.41 -27.90
C GLU A 98 7.23 0.50 -28.82
N TYR A 99 6.48 -0.45 -28.24
CA TYR A 99 5.64 -1.35 -29.03
C TYR A 99 4.59 -0.59 -29.86
N ALA A 100 3.99 0.46 -29.30
CA ALA A 100 3.04 1.30 -30.04
C ALA A 100 3.67 2.10 -31.19
N ARG A 101 4.93 2.53 -31.09
CA ARG A 101 5.65 3.16 -32.22
C ARG A 101 5.94 2.13 -33.31
N LYS A 102 6.42 0.93 -32.93
CA LYS A 102 6.63 -0.17 -33.87
C LYS A 102 5.36 -0.53 -34.63
N VAL A 103 4.21 -0.64 -33.95
CA VAL A 103 2.90 -0.89 -34.59
C VAL A 103 2.52 0.27 -35.54
N ALA A 104 2.79 1.52 -35.19
CA ALA A 104 2.53 2.65 -36.08
C ALA A 104 3.41 2.64 -37.35
N GLU A 105 4.69 2.28 -37.22
CA GLU A 105 5.61 2.09 -38.35
C GLU A 105 5.16 0.94 -39.27
N GLU A 106 4.79 -0.21 -38.70
CA GLU A 106 4.26 -1.38 -39.42
C GLU A 106 2.94 -1.07 -40.15
N LEU A 107 2.08 -0.23 -39.58
CA LEU A 107 0.84 0.25 -40.21
C LEU A 107 1.07 1.41 -41.21
N GLY A 108 2.29 1.90 -41.37
CA GLY A 108 2.67 2.82 -42.45
C GLY A 108 2.94 4.28 -42.06
N ASP A 109 2.99 4.64 -40.78
CA ASP A 109 3.39 5.99 -40.34
C ASP A 109 4.91 6.23 -40.43
N ARG A 110 5.42 6.21 -41.67
CA ARG A 110 6.84 6.47 -41.99
C ARG A 110 7.27 7.91 -41.71
N SER A 111 6.34 8.78 -41.33
CA SER A 111 6.57 10.19 -40.99
C SER A 111 6.64 10.47 -39.48
N GLY A 112 6.35 9.50 -38.62
CA GLY A 112 6.39 9.66 -37.17
C GLY A 112 5.32 10.64 -36.61
N ASN A 113 4.15 10.70 -37.26
CA ASN A 113 3.02 11.52 -36.80
C ASN A 113 2.41 11.00 -35.49
N PHE A 114 2.39 9.67 -35.32
CA PHE A 114 1.93 9.00 -34.11
C PHE A 114 2.96 9.12 -33.00
N LYS A 115 2.67 10.01 -32.04
CA LYS A 115 3.49 10.17 -30.84
C LYS A 115 2.93 9.32 -29.71
N ALA A 116 3.58 8.17 -29.46
CA ALA A 116 3.43 7.34 -28.24
C ALA A 116 3.95 8.08 -26.99
N SER A 117 3.37 9.25 -26.74
CA SER A 117 3.67 10.19 -25.67
C SER A 117 3.12 9.71 -24.33
N ASN A 118 3.49 10.37 -23.24
CA ASN A 118 2.90 10.10 -21.93
C ASN A 118 1.37 10.36 -21.95
N GLY A 119 0.92 11.43 -22.61
CA GLY A 119 -0.51 11.71 -22.77
C GLY A 119 -1.28 10.68 -23.61
N TRP A 120 -0.62 9.99 -24.55
CA TRP A 120 -1.20 8.81 -25.20
C TRP A 120 -1.29 7.64 -24.22
N LEU A 121 -0.20 7.33 -23.51
CA LEU A 121 -0.11 6.23 -22.56
C LEU A 121 -1.14 6.36 -21.41
N ASP A 122 -1.38 7.56 -20.92
CA ASP A 122 -2.36 7.87 -19.87
C ASP A 122 -3.80 7.59 -20.34
N ARG A 123 -4.10 7.98 -21.59
CA ARG A 123 -5.41 7.74 -22.22
C ARG A 123 -5.61 6.27 -22.56
N PHE A 124 -4.57 5.59 -23.03
CA PHE A 124 -4.56 4.15 -23.26
C PHE A 124 -4.88 3.41 -21.95
N ARG A 125 -4.10 3.68 -20.89
CA ARG A 125 -4.34 3.13 -19.55
C ARG A 125 -5.77 3.30 -19.07
N THR A 126 -6.27 4.53 -19.15
CA THR A 126 -7.62 4.87 -18.70
C THR A 126 -8.68 4.15 -19.54
N ARG A 127 -8.53 4.07 -20.87
CA ARG A 127 -9.50 3.40 -21.75
C ARG A 127 -9.58 1.90 -21.50
N HIS A 128 -8.43 1.24 -21.36
CA HIS A 128 -8.33 -0.22 -21.24
C HIS A 128 -8.29 -0.70 -19.78
N ASN A 129 -8.54 0.19 -18.80
CA ASN A 129 -8.48 -0.09 -17.36
C ASN A 129 -7.13 -0.70 -16.91
N VAL A 130 -6.03 -0.31 -17.57
CA VAL A 130 -4.68 -0.82 -17.30
C VAL A 130 -4.00 0.04 -16.26
N HIS A 131 -3.72 -0.55 -15.09
CA HIS A 131 -2.96 0.07 -14.02
C HIS A 131 -1.52 -0.45 -14.04
N PHE A 132 -0.54 0.42 -14.31
CA PHE A 132 0.86 0.11 -14.00
C PHE A 132 1.04 0.16 -12.48
N ARG A 133 0.93 -1.00 -11.85
CA ARG A 133 1.45 -1.21 -10.50
C ARG A 133 2.95 -1.42 -10.60
N VAL A 134 3.71 -0.92 -9.63
CA VAL A 134 5.03 -1.51 -9.34
C VAL A 134 4.74 -2.94 -8.91
N ILE A 135 5.30 -3.91 -9.64
CA ILE A 135 5.21 -5.31 -9.24
C ILE A 135 6.26 -5.49 -8.15
N CYS A 136 5.84 -5.35 -6.90
CA CYS A 136 6.61 -5.87 -5.77
C CYS A 136 6.77 -7.38 -6.01
N GLY A 137 8.01 -7.86 -6.04
CA GLY A 137 8.39 -9.11 -6.70
C GLY A 137 7.79 -10.39 -6.12
N GLU A 138 7.20 -10.31 -4.92
CA GLU A 138 6.73 -11.45 -4.14
C GLU A 138 5.40 -12.02 -4.65
N ALA A 139 4.46 -11.17 -5.08
CA ALA A 139 3.10 -11.58 -5.41
C ALA A 139 2.98 -12.55 -6.61
N ALA A 140 4.06 -12.69 -7.40
CA ALA A 140 4.15 -13.63 -8.52
C ALA A 140 4.87 -14.96 -8.16
N ALA A 141 5.52 -15.03 -7.00
CA ALA A 141 6.27 -16.20 -6.52
C ALA A 141 5.47 -17.08 -5.54
N VAL A 142 4.22 -16.73 -5.25
CA VAL A 142 3.35 -17.46 -4.32
C VAL A 142 2.72 -18.66 -5.00
N ASP A 143 3.12 -19.85 -4.58
CA ASP A 143 2.37 -21.08 -4.86
C ASP A 143 1.03 -21.04 -4.11
N LYS A 144 -0.08 -21.16 -4.85
CA LYS A 144 -1.44 -21.16 -4.28
C LYS A 144 -1.63 -22.23 -3.21
N ILE A 145 -0.97 -23.38 -3.39
CA ILE A 145 -1.00 -24.50 -2.43
C ILE A 145 -0.45 -24.04 -1.07
N THR A 146 0.52 -23.12 -1.04
CA THR A 146 1.08 -22.56 0.21
C THR A 146 0.09 -21.63 0.92
N THR A 147 -0.64 -20.78 0.18
CA THR A 147 -1.67 -19.90 0.75
C THR A 147 -2.90 -20.70 1.24
N GLU A 148 -3.36 -21.68 0.47
CA GLU A 148 -4.47 -22.57 0.84
C GLU A 148 -4.12 -23.42 2.08
N ASN A 149 -2.90 -23.96 2.14
CA ASN A 149 -2.39 -24.66 3.33
C ASN A 149 -2.24 -23.73 4.55
N TRP A 150 -1.96 -22.43 4.36
CA TRP A 150 -1.95 -21.48 5.46
C TRP A 150 -3.35 -21.22 6.02
N GLN A 151 -4.34 -21.00 5.15
CA GLN A 151 -5.73 -20.80 5.56
C GLN A 151 -6.28 -21.99 6.36
N MET A 152 -5.93 -23.23 5.99
CA MET A 152 -6.29 -24.42 6.78
C MET A 152 -5.57 -24.52 8.14
N ARG A 153 -4.36 -23.96 8.26
CA ARG A 153 -3.56 -24.01 9.50
C ARG A 153 -3.86 -22.86 10.46
N LEU A 154 -4.25 -21.69 9.95
CA LEU A 154 -4.44 -20.48 10.74
C LEU A 154 -5.46 -20.66 11.89
N PRO A 155 -6.66 -21.25 11.69
CA PRO A 155 -7.61 -21.51 12.79
C PRO A 155 -6.99 -22.33 13.94
N ASN A 156 -6.27 -23.41 13.62
CA ASN A 156 -5.62 -24.28 14.60
C ASN A 156 -4.49 -23.56 15.38
N ILE A 157 -3.88 -22.52 14.81
CA ILE A 157 -2.86 -21.70 15.47
C ILE A 157 -3.52 -20.70 16.43
N ILE A 158 -4.65 -20.10 16.05
CA ILE A 158 -5.28 -19.00 16.79
C ILE A 158 -6.34 -19.45 17.81
N GLN A 159 -6.85 -20.68 17.73
CA GLN A 159 -7.98 -21.19 18.54
C GLN A 159 -7.82 -21.06 20.07
N HIS A 160 -6.59 -20.97 20.58
CA HIS A 160 -6.31 -20.86 22.02
C HIS A 160 -6.02 -19.42 22.48
N TYR A 161 -6.11 -18.44 21.58
CA TYR A 161 -5.85 -17.03 21.87
C TYR A 161 -7.12 -16.20 21.70
N ASN A 162 -7.31 -15.23 22.59
CA ASN A 162 -8.33 -14.20 22.40
C ASN A 162 -7.93 -13.32 21.19
N PRO A 163 -8.87 -12.90 20.31
CA PRO A 163 -8.58 -11.91 19.26
C PRO A 163 -7.90 -10.62 19.74
N MET A 164 -8.10 -10.21 21.00
CA MET A 164 -7.38 -9.08 21.60
C MET A 164 -5.88 -9.35 21.83
N ASP A 165 -5.48 -10.62 21.91
CA ASP A 165 -4.12 -11.10 22.18
C ASP A 165 -3.41 -11.63 20.92
N ILE A 166 -4.04 -11.51 19.74
CA ILE A 166 -3.44 -11.85 18.44
C ILE A 166 -2.99 -10.56 17.75
N TYR A 167 -1.70 -10.42 17.52
CA TYR A 167 -1.06 -9.24 16.95
C TYR A 167 -0.40 -9.55 15.60
N ASN A 168 -0.30 -8.54 14.75
CA ASN A 168 0.64 -8.51 13.63
C ASN A 168 1.53 -7.26 13.75
N CYS A 169 2.79 -7.40 13.35
CA CYS A 169 3.79 -6.34 13.33
C CYS A 169 4.50 -6.35 11.99
N ASP A 170 4.89 -5.16 11.50
CA ASP A 170 5.51 -4.99 10.20
C ASP A 170 6.24 -3.64 10.09
N GLU A 171 7.28 -3.56 9.25
CA GLU A 171 8.05 -2.37 8.95
C GLU A 171 7.73 -1.75 7.60
N THR A 172 7.84 -0.42 7.52
CA THR A 172 7.75 0.27 6.25
C THR A 172 8.72 1.44 6.14
N GLY A 173 9.20 1.68 4.91
CA GLY A 173 9.95 2.89 4.58
C GLY A 173 9.03 4.12 4.52
N LEU A 174 9.52 5.25 5.03
CA LEU A 174 8.83 6.55 4.95
C LEU A 174 9.83 7.67 4.62
N PHE A 175 9.80 8.18 3.39
CA PHE A 175 10.46 9.43 2.99
C PHE A 175 9.67 10.62 3.55
N PHE A 176 9.97 10.96 4.80
CA PHE A 176 9.12 11.83 5.63
C PHE A 176 9.08 13.30 5.17
N LYS A 177 9.98 13.72 4.27
CA LYS A 177 10.01 15.06 3.62
C LYS A 177 9.56 15.08 2.16
N LEU A 178 9.13 13.95 1.61
CA LEU A 178 8.89 13.84 0.16
C LEU A 178 7.63 14.60 -0.28
N MET A 179 7.83 15.51 -1.23
CA MET A 179 6.82 16.39 -1.81
C MET A 179 6.02 15.68 -2.92
N PRO A 180 4.78 16.12 -3.22
CA PRO A 180 3.91 15.48 -4.21
C PRO A 180 4.23 15.78 -5.68
N ASP A 181 5.17 16.67 -5.99
CA ASP A 181 5.54 17.03 -7.37
C ASP A 181 6.91 16.48 -7.78
N ARG A 182 7.02 16.01 -9.03
CA ARG A 182 8.27 15.61 -9.69
C ARG A 182 9.06 16.79 -10.27
N SER A 183 8.48 17.99 -10.34
CA SER A 183 9.03 19.13 -11.08
C SER A 183 10.27 19.79 -10.44
N LEU A 184 10.47 19.67 -9.12
CA LEU A 184 11.62 20.25 -8.41
C LEU A 184 12.77 19.24 -8.25
N VAL A 185 13.36 18.89 -9.40
CA VAL A 185 14.53 17.99 -9.61
C VAL A 185 14.22 16.49 -9.62
N ILE A 186 13.93 15.97 -10.82
CA ILE A 186 14.32 14.62 -11.25
C ILE A 186 14.85 14.71 -12.68
N ASP A 187 16.14 15.02 -12.81
CA ASP A 187 16.88 14.61 -14.00
C ASP A 187 17.24 13.12 -13.84
N LYS A 188 17.06 12.32 -14.88
CA LYS A 188 17.04 10.84 -14.76
C LYS A 188 18.42 10.18 -14.73
N ASN A 189 19.49 10.96 -14.82
CA ASN A 189 20.85 10.46 -14.94
C ASN A 189 21.66 10.47 -13.62
N ASP A 190 21.16 11.10 -12.55
CA ASP A 190 21.88 11.21 -11.26
C ASP A 190 21.68 9.99 -10.32
N CYS A 191 21.62 8.78 -10.88
CA CYS A 191 21.68 7.54 -10.09
C CYS A 191 23.08 7.28 -9.50
N GLU A 192 24.10 8.05 -9.87
CA GLU A 192 25.47 7.99 -9.35
C GLU A 192 25.95 9.32 -8.76
N GLY A 193 25.22 9.91 -7.79
CA GLY A 193 25.77 10.96 -6.94
C GLY A 193 24.87 12.10 -6.46
N GLY A 194 23.59 12.17 -6.88
CA GLY A 194 22.69 13.31 -6.60
C GLY A 194 22.20 13.46 -5.15
N LYS A 195 23.05 13.89 -4.22
CA LYS A 195 22.69 14.11 -2.79
C LYS A 195 21.88 15.40 -2.56
N LYS A 196 20.54 15.33 -2.66
CA LYS A 196 19.62 16.27 -1.96
C LYS A 196 18.43 15.55 -1.28
N SER A 197 18.61 15.27 0.01
CA SER A 197 17.56 15.14 1.05
C SER A 197 16.36 14.19 0.81
N ARG A 198 16.58 12.93 0.40
CA ARG A 198 15.63 11.84 0.71
C ARG A 198 15.83 11.36 2.15
N ASP A 199 15.50 12.23 3.11
CA ASP A 199 15.50 11.85 4.52
C ASP A 199 14.38 10.81 4.74
N ARG A 200 14.77 9.64 5.25
CA ARG A 200 13.92 8.45 5.39
C ARG A 200 13.97 7.93 6.82
N TYR A 201 12.83 7.47 7.31
CA TYR A 201 12.74 6.59 8.48
C TYR A 201 12.24 5.21 8.07
N THR A 202 12.68 4.17 8.78
CA THR A 202 11.91 2.93 8.90
C THR A 202 10.92 3.12 10.05
N VAL A 203 9.64 2.82 9.81
CA VAL A 203 8.58 2.87 10.82
C VAL A 203 8.01 1.47 10.98
N MET A 204 8.01 0.95 12.21
CA MET A 204 7.37 -0.33 12.53
C MET A 204 6.04 -0.07 13.24
N LEU A 205 4.99 -0.76 12.80
CA LEU A 205 3.63 -0.65 13.31
C LEU A 205 3.16 -2.01 13.82
N CYS A 206 2.47 -2.05 14.95
CA CYS A 206 1.94 -3.30 15.51
C CYS A 206 0.59 -3.09 16.20
N THR A 207 -0.38 -3.93 15.90
CA THR A 207 -1.73 -3.88 16.46
C THR A 207 -2.33 -5.27 16.62
N ASN A 208 -3.29 -5.41 17.53
CA ASN A 208 -4.09 -6.61 17.64
C ASN A 208 -5.16 -6.71 16.54
N TRP A 209 -5.69 -7.92 16.35
CA TRP A 209 -6.72 -8.24 15.34
C TRP A 209 -7.95 -7.34 15.45
N LEU A 210 -8.41 -7.04 16.68
CA LEU A 210 -9.58 -6.19 16.87
C LEU A 210 -9.33 -4.69 16.63
N GLY A 211 -8.06 -4.27 16.50
CA GLY A 211 -7.63 -2.87 16.39
C GLY A 211 -7.73 -2.06 17.68
N THR A 212 -8.12 -2.69 18.80
CA THR A 212 -8.34 -2.06 20.11
C THR A 212 -7.03 -1.77 20.85
N ASP A 213 -5.96 -2.53 20.55
CA ASP A 213 -4.62 -2.31 21.08
C ASP A 213 -3.67 -1.99 19.92
N LYS A 214 -3.19 -0.75 19.88
CA LYS A 214 -2.24 -0.23 18.90
C LYS A 214 -0.97 0.16 19.64
N LEU A 215 0.09 -0.63 19.47
CA LEU A 215 1.35 -0.38 20.14
C LEU A 215 1.96 0.94 19.65
N LYS A 216 2.79 1.55 20.51
CA LYS A 216 3.53 2.78 20.20
C LYS A 216 4.43 2.52 18.97
N PRO A 217 4.31 3.30 17.86
CA PRO A 217 5.13 3.11 16.67
C PRO A 217 6.61 3.15 16.99
N VAL A 218 7.39 2.29 16.35
CA VAL A 218 8.85 2.37 16.40
C VAL A 218 9.33 3.17 15.20
N VAL A 219 10.25 4.11 15.42
CA VAL A 219 10.82 4.96 14.35
C VAL A 219 12.33 4.89 14.42
N ILE A 220 12.95 4.50 13.30
CA ILE A 220 14.40 4.37 13.18
C ILE A 220 14.93 5.49 12.28
N GLY A 221 15.80 6.34 12.83
CA GLY A 221 16.45 7.44 12.11
C GLY A 221 17.97 7.34 12.07
N LYS A 222 18.63 8.19 11.28
CA LYS A 222 20.10 8.20 11.19
C LYS A 222 20.79 8.85 12.39
N ALA A 223 20.11 9.79 13.06
CA ALA A 223 20.63 10.51 14.20
C ALA A 223 20.07 9.93 15.50
N ALA A 224 20.95 9.58 16.45
CA ALA A 224 20.56 9.17 17.80
C ALA A 224 19.69 10.22 18.51
N ARG A 225 19.96 11.51 18.25
CA ARG A 225 19.12 12.62 18.69
C ARG A 225 19.05 13.70 17.60
N PRO A 226 17.96 13.79 16.83
CA PRO A 226 17.74 14.88 15.88
C PRO A 226 17.84 16.26 16.55
N ARG A 227 18.36 17.27 15.84
CA ARG A 227 18.63 18.60 16.42
C ARG A 227 17.38 19.26 17.02
N CYS A 228 16.22 19.12 16.38
CA CYS A 228 14.95 19.66 16.87
C CYS A 228 14.41 18.99 18.15
N VAL A 229 14.96 17.83 18.57
CA VAL A 229 14.61 17.16 19.83
C VAL A 229 15.75 17.19 20.86
N LYS A 230 16.75 18.06 20.67
CA LYS A 230 17.91 18.20 21.59
C LYS A 230 17.47 18.47 23.04
N ASN A 231 16.44 19.31 23.22
CA ASN A 231 15.94 19.72 24.53
C ASN A 231 14.66 18.95 24.95
N ILE A 232 14.25 17.94 24.19
CA ILE A 232 13.08 17.10 24.48
C ILE A 232 13.56 15.77 25.04
N ASP A 233 12.91 15.30 26.11
CA ASP A 233 13.12 13.95 26.64
C ASP A 233 12.61 12.91 25.64
N MET A 234 13.51 12.04 25.16
CA MET A 234 13.19 11.03 24.14
C MET A 234 12.13 10.03 24.64
N ALA A 235 12.06 9.77 25.95
CA ALA A 235 11.05 8.88 26.53
C ALA A 235 9.62 9.47 26.45
N LYS A 236 9.50 10.80 26.38
CA LYS A 236 8.23 11.53 26.25
C LYS A 236 7.74 11.65 24.80
N LEU A 237 8.52 11.20 23.82
CA LEU A 237 8.08 11.18 22.43
C LEU A 237 6.88 10.23 22.25
N PRO A 238 5.95 10.55 21.33
CA PRO A 238 4.81 9.70 21.06
C PRO A 238 5.16 8.40 20.32
N VAL A 239 6.41 8.26 19.87
CA VAL A 239 6.99 7.06 19.21
C VAL A 239 8.17 6.51 20.03
N LYS A 240 8.53 5.23 19.82
CA LYS A 240 9.76 4.64 20.36
C LYS A 240 10.89 4.89 19.36
N TRP A 241 11.88 5.70 19.72
CA TRP A 241 12.93 6.14 18.81
C TRP A 241 14.18 5.27 18.88
N TYR A 242 14.66 4.82 17.73
CA TYR A 242 15.95 4.14 17.55
C TYR A 242 16.82 4.85 16.51
N SER A 243 18.10 4.50 16.48
CA SER A 243 19.00 4.98 15.43
C SER A 243 20.12 4.04 15.08
N ASN A 244 20.46 3.99 13.80
CA ASN A 244 21.68 3.42 13.25
C ASN A 244 22.09 4.21 11.99
N ARG A 245 23.27 3.92 11.41
CA ARG A 245 23.81 4.70 10.28
C ARG A 245 22.94 4.64 9.01
N THR A 246 22.21 3.55 8.83
CA THR A 246 21.38 3.25 7.66
C THR A 246 19.93 3.75 7.77
N ALA A 247 19.43 3.95 9.00
CA ALA A 247 18.00 4.09 9.32
C ALA A 247 17.17 2.90 8.80
N TRP A 248 17.69 1.69 8.98
CA TRP A 248 17.04 0.41 8.66
C TRP A 248 16.72 -0.37 9.94
N MET A 249 15.76 -1.30 9.88
CA MET A 249 15.63 -2.32 10.92
C MET A 249 16.83 -3.26 10.90
N ASN A 250 17.18 -3.80 12.07
CA ASN A 250 18.18 -4.86 12.24
C ASN A 250 17.82 -5.74 13.43
N SER A 251 18.44 -6.92 13.52
CA SER A 251 18.10 -7.93 14.54
C SER A 251 18.23 -7.42 15.98
N LYS A 252 19.17 -6.49 16.24
CA LYS A 252 19.38 -5.90 17.56
C LYS A 252 18.22 -4.99 17.99
N ILE A 253 17.79 -4.07 17.13
CA ILE A 253 16.68 -3.15 17.41
C ILE A 253 15.38 -3.93 17.60
N PHE A 254 15.12 -4.90 16.71
CA PHE A 254 13.94 -5.75 16.79
C PHE A 254 13.93 -6.56 18.10
N THR A 255 15.05 -7.21 18.45
CA THR A 255 15.18 -7.99 19.69
C THR A 255 14.98 -7.14 20.95
N GLU A 256 15.52 -5.92 20.99
CA GLU A 256 15.34 -5.01 22.13
C GLU A 256 13.87 -4.57 22.27
N TRP A 257 13.20 -4.24 21.16
CA TRP A 257 11.77 -3.93 21.16
C TRP A 257 10.91 -5.12 21.60
N LEU A 258 11.23 -6.33 21.12
CA LEU A 258 10.50 -7.55 21.41
C LEU A 258 10.62 -7.96 22.89
N TYR A 259 11.79 -7.77 23.49
CA TYR A 259 11.98 -7.99 24.92
C TYR A 259 11.16 -7.00 25.77
N ASP A 260 11.16 -5.71 25.42
CA ASP A 260 10.31 -4.71 26.08
C ASP A 260 8.81 -5.05 25.94
N LEU A 261 8.38 -5.53 24.77
CA LEU A 261 7.01 -6.00 24.58
C LEU A 261 6.68 -7.20 25.48
N HIS A 262 7.61 -8.16 25.63
CA HIS A 262 7.46 -9.26 26.57
C HIS A 262 7.32 -8.78 28.02
N LEU A 263 8.14 -7.82 28.47
CA LEU A 263 8.03 -7.26 29.82
C LEU A 263 6.68 -6.53 30.04
N ILE A 264 6.18 -5.83 29.02
CA ILE A 264 4.85 -5.19 29.05
C ILE A 264 3.76 -6.25 29.20
N MET A 265 3.77 -7.31 28.39
CA MET A 265 2.75 -8.36 28.42
C MET A 265 2.82 -9.20 29.71
N GLN A 266 4.02 -9.47 30.22
CA GLN A 266 4.24 -10.09 31.53
C GLN A 266 3.61 -9.26 32.66
N LYS A 267 3.85 -7.94 32.67
CA LYS A 267 3.26 -7.02 33.65
C LYS A 267 1.73 -6.95 33.55
N GLN A 268 1.19 -7.05 32.33
CA GLN A 268 -0.26 -7.13 32.07
C GLN A 268 -0.85 -8.52 32.37
N LYS A 269 -0.02 -9.54 32.65
CA LYS A 269 -0.41 -10.96 32.79
C LYS A 269 -1.12 -11.51 31.54
N ARG A 270 -0.74 -11.04 30.36
CA ARG A 270 -1.24 -11.50 29.06
C ARG A 270 -0.23 -12.41 28.39
N ASN A 271 -0.70 -13.35 27.57
CA ASN A 271 0.12 -14.15 26.67
C ASN A 271 -0.38 -13.89 25.25
N ILE A 272 0.45 -13.25 24.43
CA ILE A 272 0.06 -12.83 23.08
C ILE A 272 0.69 -13.72 22.01
N LEU A 273 0.00 -13.81 20.87
CA LEU A 273 0.51 -14.42 19.64
C LEU A 273 0.87 -13.30 18.67
N LEU A 274 2.15 -13.19 18.30
CA LEU A 274 2.67 -12.15 17.43
C LEU A 274 3.05 -12.72 16.05
N PHE A 275 2.32 -12.30 15.02
CA PHE A 275 2.56 -12.66 13.63
C PHE A 275 3.53 -11.71 12.93
N LEU A 276 4.51 -12.28 12.23
CA LEU A 276 5.62 -11.60 11.53
C LEU A 276 5.87 -12.23 10.14
N ASP A 277 6.51 -11.49 9.25
CA ASP A 277 7.08 -12.03 8.01
C ASP A 277 8.39 -12.82 8.30
N ASN A 278 8.99 -13.42 7.26
CA ASN A 278 10.26 -14.16 7.40
C ASN A 278 11.52 -13.28 7.25
N ALA A 279 11.45 -11.97 7.46
CA ALA A 279 12.62 -11.11 7.34
C ALA A 279 13.77 -11.61 8.24
N PRO A 280 15.04 -11.61 7.77
CA PRO A 280 16.17 -12.09 8.58
C PRO A 280 16.30 -11.40 9.94
N VAL A 281 15.89 -10.13 10.03
CA VAL A 281 15.88 -9.30 11.25
C VAL A 281 14.93 -9.80 12.34
N HIS A 282 13.92 -10.59 12.00
CA HIS A 282 12.98 -11.18 12.94
C HIS A 282 13.50 -12.46 13.61
N SER A 283 14.68 -12.94 13.22
CA SER A 283 15.37 -14.01 13.93
C SER A 283 15.89 -13.50 15.28
N SER A 284 15.36 -14.03 16.38
CA SER A 284 15.77 -13.65 17.73
C SER A 284 15.82 -14.88 18.64
N ASP A 285 16.97 -15.11 19.28
CA ASP A 285 17.20 -16.23 20.21
C ASP A 285 16.73 -15.93 21.65
N VAL A 286 15.96 -14.85 21.84
CA VAL A 286 15.51 -14.43 23.17
C VAL A 286 14.40 -15.35 23.68
N LYS A 287 14.55 -15.78 24.94
CA LYS A 287 13.53 -16.57 25.66
C LYS A 287 12.37 -15.66 26.08
N LEU A 288 11.22 -15.79 25.42
CA LEU A 288 10.00 -15.04 25.69
C LEU A 288 8.98 -15.97 26.36
N GLN A 289 8.36 -15.53 27.47
CA GLN A 289 7.31 -16.30 28.15
C GLN A 289 5.89 -15.83 27.83
N ASN A 290 5.73 -14.55 27.49
CA ASN A 290 4.42 -13.90 27.30
C ASN A 290 4.16 -13.47 25.84
N VAL A 291 5.07 -13.78 24.93
CA VAL A 291 4.96 -13.47 23.50
C VAL A 291 5.37 -14.71 22.71
N THR A 292 4.39 -15.34 22.06
CA THR A 292 4.61 -16.45 21.13
C THR A 292 4.81 -15.87 19.74
N LEU A 293 5.97 -16.09 19.11
CA LEU A 293 6.19 -15.68 17.72
C LEU A 293 5.55 -16.68 16.75
N LYS A 294 4.97 -16.16 15.66
CA LYS A 294 4.54 -16.95 14.53
C LYS A 294 4.88 -16.29 13.19
N PHE A 295 5.53 -17.04 12.33
CA PHE A 295 5.92 -16.58 11.01
C PHE A 295 4.88 -16.97 9.97
N PHE A 296 4.53 -16.03 9.09
CA PHE A 296 3.79 -16.32 7.85
C PHE A 296 4.64 -17.20 6.90
N PRO A 297 4.05 -17.94 5.95
CA PRO A 297 4.80 -18.54 4.86
C PRO A 297 5.63 -17.53 4.05
N ALA A 298 6.74 -17.97 3.46
CA ALA A 298 7.59 -17.12 2.65
C ALA A 298 6.88 -16.64 1.37
N ASN A 299 7.25 -15.44 0.90
CA ASN A 299 6.74 -14.76 -0.31
C ASN A 299 5.23 -14.42 -0.33
N SER A 300 4.43 -14.88 0.64
CA SER A 300 2.98 -14.68 0.63
C SER A 300 2.49 -13.46 1.43
N THR A 301 3.40 -12.69 2.03
CA THR A 301 3.17 -11.53 2.92
C THR A 301 2.08 -10.61 2.39
N ALA A 302 2.20 -10.13 1.14
CA ALA A 302 1.23 -9.26 0.47
C ALA A 302 -0.19 -9.85 0.26
N GLN A 303 -0.42 -11.14 0.55
CA GLN A 303 -1.74 -11.80 0.51
C GLN A 303 -2.30 -12.15 1.90
N ILE A 304 -1.45 -12.33 2.92
CA ILE A 304 -1.87 -12.89 4.22
C ILE A 304 -1.38 -12.11 5.45
N GLN A 305 -0.59 -11.05 5.28
CA GLN A 305 -0.15 -10.17 6.36
C GLN A 305 -1.14 -8.99 6.52
N PRO A 306 -1.84 -8.86 7.68
CA PRO A 306 -2.81 -7.80 7.91
C PRO A 306 -2.28 -6.37 7.69
N LEU A 307 -1.03 -6.10 8.09
CA LEU A 307 -0.40 -4.79 7.93
C LEU A 307 -0.29 -4.38 6.44
N ASP A 308 0.06 -5.34 5.56
CA ASP A 308 0.12 -5.17 4.10
C ASP A 308 -1.25 -5.13 3.41
N GLN A 309 -2.29 -5.77 3.98
CA GLN A 309 -3.64 -5.75 3.41
C GLN A 309 -4.27 -4.34 3.34
N GLY A 310 -3.64 -3.33 3.94
CA GLY A 310 -3.99 -1.93 3.70
C GLY A 310 -3.71 -0.98 4.86
N ILE A 311 -3.31 -1.48 6.03
CA ILE A 311 -2.98 -0.64 7.18
C ILE A 311 -1.79 0.27 6.85
N ILE A 312 -0.69 -0.27 6.31
CA ILE A 312 0.49 0.51 5.92
C ILE A 312 0.16 1.57 4.86
N ARG A 313 -0.61 1.19 3.82
CA ARG A 313 -1.08 2.14 2.79
C ARG A 313 -1.91 3.28 3.39
N THR A 314 -2.80 2.95 4.32
CA THR A 314 -3.68 3.92 5.01
C THR A 314 -2.87 4.83 5.94
N PHE A 315 -1.90 4.27 6.68
CA PHE A 315 -0.93 5.02 7.48
C PHE A 315 -0.16 6.05 6.64
N LYS A 316 0.44 5.62 5.52
CA LYS A 316 1.17 6.52 4.61
C LYS A 316 0.25 7.60 4.06
N ALA A 317 -0.98 7.26 3.65
CA ALA A 317 -1.96 8.24 3.17
C ALA A 317 -2.28 9.33 4.21
N TYR A 318 -2.51 8.97 5.47
CA TYR A 318 -2.68 9.95 6.55
C TYR A 318 -1.41 10.80 6.75
N TYR A 319 -0.22 10.20 6.70
CA TYR A 319 1.04 10.95 6.85
C TYR A 319 1.22 11.97 5.73
N ARG A 320 1.02 11.55 4.47
CA ARG A 320 1.08 12.42 3.28
C ARG A 320 0.07 13.57 3.37
N ARG A 321 -1.10 13.32 3.97
CA ARG A 321 -2.12 14.33 4.23
C ARG A 321 -1.66 15.40 5.23
N TYR A 322 -1.06 15.02 6.36
CA TYR A 322 -0.50 15.99 7.31
C TYR A 322 0.61 16.84 6.69
N LEU A 323 1.51 16.20 5.93
CA LEU A 323 2.57 16.85 5.17
C LEU A 323 2.01 17.89 4.17
N VAL A 324 1.01 17.51 3.37
CA VAL A 324 0.32 18.39 2.42
C VAL A 324 -0.35 19.58 3.12
N LYS A 325 -1.06 19.35 4.24
CA LYS A 325 -1.69 20.44 5.01
C LYS A 325 -0.69 21.42 5.60
N HIS A 326 0.43 20.93 6.13
CA HIS A 326 1.49 21.78 6.65
C HIS A 326 2.09 22.68 5.56
N ILE A 327 2.33 22.13 4.37
CA ILE A 327 2.79 22.90 3.20
C ILE A 327 1.76 23.97 2.82
N ILE A 328 0.47 23.62 2.70
CA ILE A 328 -0.59 24.59 2.34
C ILE A 328 -0.72 25.70 3.39
N ALA A 329 -0.65 25.36 4.68
CA ALA A 329 -0.73 26.34 5.76
C ALA A 329 0.45 27.33 5.71
N ASN A 330 1.67 26.81 5.58
CA ASN A 330 2.88 27.64 5.65
C ASN A 330 3.18 28.36 4.33
N ALA A 331 2.81 27.82 3.17
CA ALA A 331 3.01 28.49 1.88
C ALA A 331 2.29 29.84 1.77
N ASN A 332 1.20 30.04 2.49
CA ASN A 332 0.46 31.31 2.55
C ASN A 332 1.05 32.33 3.54
N ALA A 333 1.96 31.90 4.42
CA ALA A 333 2.53 32.70 5.52
C ALA A 333 4.06 32.81 5.48
N ALA A 334 4.73 32.03 4.63
CA ALA A 334 6.18 31.94 4.54
C ALA A 334 6.82 33.22 3.97
N HIS A 335 7.92 33.63 4.58
CA HIS A 335 8.82 34.66 4.04
C HIS A 335 10.05 34.03 3.36
N THR A 336 10.37 32.78 3.68
CA THR A 336 11.53 32.03 3.22
C THR A 336 11.20 30.55 2.99
N ALA A 337 12.06 29.82 2.29
CA ALA A 337 11.91 28.37 2.10
C ALA A 337 12.06 27.56 3.40
N ASP A 338 12.71 28.12 4.43
CA ASP A 338 12.87 27.46 5.74
C ASP A 338 11.55 27.43 6.53
N ASP A 339 10.62 28.36 6.27
CA ASP A 339 9.30 28.41 6.93
C ASP A 339 8.37 27.24 6.52
N VAL A 340 8.73 26.50 5.45
CA VAL A 340 8.02 25.32 4.93
C VAL A 340 8.80 24.02 5.20
N ASN A 341 9.89 24.09 5.96
CA ASN A 341 10.80 22.96 6.20
C ASN A 341 10.25 21.99 7.27
N ILE A 342 10.07 20.73 6.87
CA ILE A 342 9.54 19.66 7.73
C ILE A 342 10.63 19.19 8.70
N THR A 343 10.45 19.37 10.01
CA THR A 343 11.41 18.87 11.00
C THR A 343 11.20 17.39 11.30
N ALA A 344 12.19 16.77 11.96
CA ALA A 344 12.03 15.42 12.48
C ALA A 344 10.94 15.34 13.58
N LEU A 345 10.64 16.44 14.27
CA LEU A 345 9.63 16.48 15.31
C LEU A 345 8.21 16.48 14.70
N ASP A 346 8.01 17.25 13.64
CA ASP A 346 6.76 17.23 12.86
C ASP A 346 6.48 15.82 12.34
N ALA A 347 7.48 15.18 11.73
CA ALA A 347 7.38 13.81 11.26
C ALA A 347 7.04 12.82 12.38
N ILE A 348 7.66 12.92 13.57
CA ILE A 348 7.35 12.08 14.74
C ILE A 348 5.88 12.25 15.17
N TYR A 349 5.37 13.47 15.24
CA TYR A 349 3.97 13.72 15.59
C TYR A 349 3.03 13.24 14.48
N TRP A 350 3.32 13.47 13.20
CA TRP A 350 2.48 13.01 12.10
C TRP A 350 2.46 11.49 11.98
N ILE A 351 3.54 10.78 12.32
CA ILE A 351 3.56 9.31 12.43
C ILE A 351 2.57 8.85 13.52
N ASP A 352 2.66 9.39 14.73
CA ASP A 352 1.73 9.07 15.83
C ASP A 352 0.27 9.37 15.48
N GLN A 353 -0.01 10.56 14.93
CA GLN A 353 -1.36 10.97 14.57
C GLN A 353 -1.93 10.14 13.40
N SER A 354 -1.10 9.79 12.41
CA SER A 354 -1.50 8.91 11.31
C SER A 354 -1.84 7.51 11.81
N TRP A 355 -1.04 6.96 12.73
CA TRP A 355 -1.28 5.67 13.35
C TRP A 355 -2.56 5.65 14.20
N ARG A 356 -2.79 6.70 14.99
CA ARG A 356 -4.03 6.89 15.76
C ARG A 356 -5.27 7.01 14.86
N SER A 357 -5.15 7.66 13.71
CA SER A 357 -6.25 7.91 12.77
C SER A 357 -6.81 6.66 12.08
N ILE A 358 -6.06 5.55 12.04
CA ILE A 358 -6.56 4.27 11.49
C ILE A 358 -7.62 3.70 12.43
N THR A 359 -8.83 3.48 11.91
CA THR A 359 -9.96 2.98 12.70
C THR A 359 -9.83 1.49 13.00
N GLU A 360 -10.41 1.04 14.11
CA GLU A 360 -10.47 -0.38 14.44
C GLU A 360 -11.18 -1.21 13.35
N ALA A 361 -12.21 -0.63 12.72
CA ALA A 361 -12.94 -1.28 11.63
C ALA A 361 -12.05 -1.53 10.41
N THR A 362 -11.19 -0.56 10.05
CA THR A 362 -10.16 -0.74 9.02
C THR A 362 -9.22 -1.89 9.36
N ILE A 363 -8.77 -1.97 10.63
CA ILE A 363 -7.85 -3.03 11.09
C ILE A 363 -8.54 -4.41 11.02
N ARG A 364 -9.76 -4.54 11.57
CA ARG A 364 -10.55 -5.78 11.51
C ARG A 364 -10.79 -6.25 10.08
N ASN A 365 -11.08 -5.33 9.15
CA ASN A 365 -11.25 -5.66 7.73
C ASN A 365 -9.95 -6.17 7.10
N THR A 366 -8.80 -5.55 7.40
CA THR A 366 -7.49 -6.03 6.89
C THR A 366 -7.07 -7.39 7.47
N PHE A 367 -7.36 -7.66 8.76
CA PHE A 367 -7.19 -9.00 9.33
C PHE A 367 -8.13 -10.03 8.68
N LYS A 368 -9.40 -9.67 8.42
CA LYS A 368 -10.34 -10.54 7.69
C LYS A 368 -9.86 -10.83 6.26
N MET A 369 -9.35 -9.84 5.53
CA MET A 369 -8.77 -10.04 4.19
C MET A 369 -7.54 -10.96 4.22
N ALA A 370 -6.76 -10.93 5.31
CA ALA A 370 -5.67 -11.86 5.57
C ALA A 370 -6.10 -13.27 6.04
N GLY A 371 -7.40 -13.55 6.12
CA GLY A 371 -7.96 -14.86 6.51
C GLY A 371 -8.18 -15.07 8.01
N PHE A 372 -8.04 -14.03 8.84
CA PHE A 372 -8.36 -14.10 10.26
C PHE A 372 -9.87 -13.94 10.46
N GLU A 373 -10.58 -15.06 10.56
CA GLU A 373 -12.03 -15.11 10.78
C GLU A 373 -12.40 -15.68 12.16
N ILE A 374 -13.44 -15.13 12.78
CA ILE A 374 -14.04 -15.66 14.01
C ILE A 374 -15.06 -16.73 13.60
N HIS A 375 -14.66 -18.00 13.63
CA HIS A 375 -15.60 -19.11 13.50
C HIS A 375 -16.27 -19.36 14.85
N PHE A 376 -17.54 -18.99 14.96
CA PHE A 376 -18.36 -19.35 16.11
C PHE A 376 -18.65 -20.85 16.08
N VAL A 377 -17.98 -21.61 16.94
CA VAL A 377 -18.46 -22.95 17.31
C VAL A 377 -19.69 -22.74 18.18
N LEU A 378 -20.87 -23.01 17.64
CA LEU A 378 -22.09 -23.14 18.42
C LEU A 378 -22.00 -24.44 19.20
N ASP A 379 -21.49 -24.38 20.42
CA ASP A 379 -21.61 -25.46 21.39
C ASP A 379 -23.00 -25.34 22.05
N ASP A 380 -23.75 -26.44 22.04
CA ASP A 380 -25.23 -26.42 22.15
C ASP A 380 -25.73 -26.29 23.61
N SER A 381 -24.95 -25.63 24.48
CA SER A 381 -25.24 -25.45 25.90
C SER A 381 -24.85 -24.08 26.47
N THR A 382 -25.80 -23.14 26.39
CA THR A 382 -26.01 -22.03 27.35
C THR A 382 -24.82 -21.15 27.78
N SER A 383 -24.63 -19.99 27.13
CA SER A 383 -24.69 -18.67 27.81
C SER A 383 -24.47 -17.47 26.87
N ILE A 384 -24.96 -16.30 27.31
CA ILE A 384 -25.12 -15.05 26.55
C ILE A 384 -24.65 -13.92 27.50
N THR A 385 -23.81 -12.93 27.17
CA THR A 385 -23.47 -12.21 25.90
C THR A 385 -21.94 -11.84 25.92
N PRO A 386 -21.28 -11.28 24.86
CA PRO A 386 -21.66 -10.05 24.13
C PRO A 386 -21.77 -10.18 22.62
N LYS A 387 -22.78 -9.49 22.07
CA LYS A 387 -22.79 -9.05 20.68
C LYS A 387 -21.58 -8.15 20.46
N LEU A 388 -20.70 -8.49 19.52
CA LEU A 388 -20.27 -7.45 18.60
C LEU A 388 -21.51 -7.15 17.76
N ASP A 389 -22.14 -6.00 17.98
CA ASP A 389 -23.15 -5.54 17.05
C ASP A 389 -22.47 -5.44 15.68
N ALA A 390 -22.99 -6.21 14.71
CA ALA A 390 -22.68 -6.08 13.31
C ALA A 390 -23.28 -4.78 12.78
N ILE A 391 -22.80 -3.65 13.32
CA ILE A 391 -22.84 -2.40 12.60
C ILE A 391 -21.83 -2.59 11.48
N ASP A 392 -22.34 -2.98 10.31
CA ASP A 392 -21.70 -2.69 9.03
C ASP A 392 -21.61 -1.16 8.90
N VAL A 393 -20.69 -0.57 9.66
CA VAL A 393 -20.19 0.76 9.37
C VAL A 393 -19.50 0.57 8.02
N VAL A 394 -20.18 1.01 6.96
CA VAL A 394 -19.58 1.19 5.65
C VAL A 394 -18.57 2.34 5.78
N VAL A 395 -17.45 2.03 6.42
CA VAL A 395 -16.27 2.88 6.42
C VAL A 395 -15.85 2.94 4.96
N ASN A 396 -15.96 4.12 4.36
CA ASN A 396 -15.30 4.33 3.09
C ASN A 396 -13.79 4.27 3.34
N GLU A 397 -13.20 3.09 3.19
CA GLU A 397 -11.77 2.81 3.39
C GLU A 397 -10.90 3.68 2.47
N ASN A 398 -11.45 4.10 1.32
CA ASN A 398 -10.80 5.02 0.41
C ASN A 398 -10.94 6.48 0.82
N LYS A 399 -11.75 6.85 1.82
CA LYS A 399 -11.97 8.26 2.21
C LYS A 399 -10.66 9.00 2.51
N CYS A 400 -9.67 8.35 3.13
CA CYS A 400 -8.37 8.99 3.35
C CYS A 400 -7.61 9.27 2.03
N ILE A 401 -7.70 8.36 1.06
CA ILE A 401 -7.10 8.52 -0.27
C ILE A 401 -7.87 9.57 -1.09
N GLU A 402 -9.20 9.58 -1.02
CA GLU A 402 -10.08 10.57 -1.65
C GLU A 402 -9.85 11.98 -1.08
N ASP A 403 -9.73 12.12 0.24
CA ASP A 403 -9.39 13.36 0.92
C ASP A 403 -7.99 13.85 0.52
N LEU A 404 -6.99 12.94 0.45
CA LEU A 404 -5.65 13.28 -0.05
C LEU A 404 -5.69 13.71 -1.52
N ASP A 405 -6.50 13.05 -2.36
CA ASP A 405 -6.69 13.39 -3.76
C ASP A 405 -7.40 14.75 -3.95
N GLN A 406 -8.23 15.18 -3.00
CA GLN A 406 -8.75 16.55 -2.96
C GLN A 406 -7.67 17.55 -2.57
N GLU A 407 -6.90 17.28 -1.52
CA GLU A 407 -5.87 18.19 -1.02
C GLU A 407 -4.71 18.38 -2.03
N LEU A 408 -4.34 17.34 -2.79
CA LEU A 408 -3.38 17.43 -3.88
C LEU A 408 -3.83 18.34 -5.04
N LYS A 409 -5.14 18.48 -5.28
CA LYS A 409 -5.66 19.41 -6.31
C LYS A 409 -5.42 20.88 -5.95
N HIS A 410 -5.31 21.21 -4.67
CA HIS A 410 -5.04 22.58 -4.21
C HIS A 410 -3.57 23.01 -4.34
N ILE A 411 -2.63 22.06 -4.47
CA ILE A 411 -1.20 22.35 -4.67
C ILE A 411 -0.86 22.65 -6.15
N SER A 412 -1.66 22.18 -7.10
CA SER A 412 -1.26 22.20 -8.51
C SER A 412 -1.46 23.56 -9.20
N ILE A 413 -0.37 24.29 -9.36
CA ILE A 413 -0.25 25.40 -10.31
C ILE A 413 0.38 24.88 -11.61
N GLY A 414 -0.44 24.25 -12.46
CA GLY A 414 -0.11 24.06 -13.89
C GLY A 414 0.65 22.79 -14.31
N GLY A 415 0.65 21.71 -13.52
CA GLY A 415 1.37 20.47 -13.84
C GLY A 415 0.56 19.17 -13.73
N THR A 416 1.11 18.07 -14.28
CA THR A 416 0.55 16.71 -14.12
C THR A 416 0.75 16.21 -12.70
N VAL A 417 -0.31 16.23 -11.90
CA VAL A 417 -0.29 15.84 -10.48
C VAL A 417 -0.09 14.32 -10.34
N MET A 418 0.78 13.90 -9.42
CA MET A 418 0.90 12.50 -8.99
C MET A 418 -0.38 12.08 -8.26
N SER A 419 -0.95 10.91 -8.57
CA SER A 419 -2.20 10.49 -7.91
C SER A 419 -1.99 10.27 -6.41
N ALA A 420 -3.04 10.45 -5.59
CA ALA A 420 -2.96 10.19 -4.16
C ALA A 420 -2.47 8.77 -3.83
N ASN A 421 -2.83 7.79 -4.66
CA ASN A 421 -2.35 6.41 -4.54
C ASN A 421 -0.85 6.29 -4.88
N ASP A 422 -0.38 6.93 -5.94
CA ASP A 422 1.06 6.92 -6.28
C ASP A 422 1.89 7.63 -5.20
N PHE A 423 1.36 8.69 -4.59
CA PHE A 423 2.04 9.44 -3.53
C PHE A 423 2.07 8.70 -2.18
N ALA A 424 1.02 7.93 -1.86
CA ALA A 424 0.99 7.10 -0.65
C ALA A 424 1.96 5.91 -0.74
N ASN A 425 2.17 5.36 -1.94
CA ASN A 425 2.92 4.12 -2.18
C ASN A 425 4.34 4.36 -2.75
N ILE A 426 4.79 5.62 -2.85
CA ILE A 426 6.09 5.99 -3.44
C ILE A 426 7.31 5.44 -2.67
N ASP A 427 7.11 5.06 -1.41
CA ASP A 427 8.13 4.50 -0.54
C ASP A 427 8.29 2.97 -0.70
N ASP A 428 7.33 2.29 -1.31
CA ASP A 428 7.21 0.81 -1.29
C ASP A 428 8.33 0.09 -2.06
N GLY A 429 9.03 0.81 -2.94
CA GLY A 429 10.16 0.27 -3.71
C GLY A 429 11.51 0.23 -2.98
N VAL A 430 11.55 0.46 -1.66
CA VAL A 430 12.80 0.47 -0.88
C VAL A 430 12.63 -0.35 0.41
N PRO A 431 13.44 -1.41 0.62
CA PRO A 431 13.26 -2.31 1.76
C PRO A 431 13.49 -1.62 3.11
N PRO A 432 12.79 -2.05 4.18
CA PRO A 432 12.92 -1.49 5.53
C PRO A 432 14.12 -2.05 6.33
N TYR A 433 14.79 -3.08 5.84
CA TYR A 433 16.02 -3.69 6.37
C TYR A 433 17.09 -3.90 5.26
N ASN A 434 18.26 -4.44 5.61
CA ASN A 434 19.29 -4.90 4.67
C ASN A 434 19.45 -6.42 4.77
N GLU A 435 19.24 -7.15 3.67
CA GLU A 435 19.43 -8.60 3.64
C GLU A 435 20.88 -9.03 3.81
N LEU A 436 21.84 -8.20 3.37
CA LEU A 436 23.26 -8.56 3.31
C LEU A 436 24.02 -8.37 4.63
N ASP A 437 23.65 -7.36 5.43
CA ASP A 437 24.34 -7.07 6.69
C ASP A 437 24.02 -8.15 7.75
N ASP A 438 22.73 -8.39 8.05
CA ASP A 438 22.30 -9.35 9.09
C ASP A 438 22.59 -10.82 8.71
N ALA A 439 22.73 -11.16 7.41
CA ALA A 439 23.19 -12.49 6.98
C ALA A 439 24.68 -12.73 7.32
N SER A 440 25.51 -11.68 7.34
CA SER A 440 26.93 -11.79 7.67
C SER A 440 27.18 -11.96 9.18
N ASP A 441 26.39 -11.29 10.03
CA ASP A 441 26.46 -11.46 11.49
C ASP A 441 26.08 -12.91 11.92
N LYS A 442 25.13 -13.55 11.23
CA LYS A 442 24.79 -14.98 11.47
C LYS A 442 25.91 -15.95 11.10
N MET A 443 26.83 -15.57 10.22
CA MET A 443 27.97 -16.41 9.85
C MET A 443 29.14 -16.27 10.84
N LEU A 444 29.18 -15.17 11.60
CA LEU A 444 30.16 -14.95 12.67
C LEU A 444 29.80 -15.67 13.98
N THR A 445 28.52 -15.85 14.29
CA THR A 445 28.09 -16.54 15.53
C THR A 445 28.23 -18.06 15.50
N VAL A 446 28.44 -18.68 14.34
CA VAL A 446 28.61 -20.15 14.21
C VAL A 446 30.06 -20.61 14.45
N ASN A 447 31.05 -19.71 14.38
CA ASN A 447 32.48 -20.05 14.45
C ASN A 447 33.17 -19.75 15.80
N VAL A 448 32.42 -19.62 16.91
CA VAL A 448 33.00 -19.41 18.25
C VAL A 448 32.49 -20.43 19.29
N VAL A 449 32.33 -21.70 18.87
CA VAL A 449 32.33 -22.87 19.77
C VAL A 449 32.99 -24.03 19.03
N THR A 450 34.22 -24.39 19.41
CA THR A 450 34.97 -25.68 19.20
C THR A 450 36.48 -25.47 18.92
N LEU A 451 37.22 -24.84 19.85
CA LEU A 451 38.69 -24.96 19.93
C LEU A 451 39.24 -24.87 21.37
N GLU A 452 38.45 -25.31 22.34
CA GLU A 452 38.92 -25.72 23.67
C GLU A 452 38.32 -27.13 23.93
N ASP A 453 39.11 -28.04 24.53
CA ASP A 453 38.87 -29.49 24.74
C ASP A 453 39.44 -30.48 23.68
N ALA A 454 40.76 -30.45 23.43
CA ALA A 454 41.50 -31.57 22.81
C ALA A 454 43.03 -31.56 23.06
N ALA A 455 43.49 -31.38 24.30
CA ALA A 455 44.89 -31.62 24.69
C ALA A 455 45.10 -31.72 26.22
N ASN A 456 44.76 -32.85 26.82
CA ASN A 456 45.38 -33.39 28.04
C ASN A 456 44.98 -34.86 28.19
N ASP A 457 45.82 -35.63 28.90
CA ASP A 457 45.74 -37.07 29.19
C ASP A 457 45.91 -37.97 27.94
N GLU A 458 46.87 -38.89 27.83
CA GLU A 458 47.92 -39.47 28.71
C GLU A 458 49.20 -39.69 27.82
N ASP A 459 50.44 -39.72 28.33
CA ASP A 459 50.98 -40.88 29.04
C ASP A 459 52.26 -40.56 29.87
N THR A 460 52.46 -41.43 30.85
CA THR A 460 53.52 -41.54 31.85
C THR A 460 54.78 -42.29 31.37
N THR A 461 55.92 -42.08 32.05
CA THR A 461 57.12 -42.98 32.13
C THR A 461 57.85 -43.29 30.81
N GLU A 462 59.18 -43.20 30.67
CA GLU A 462 60.33 -43.15 31.61
C GLU A 462 61.37 -42.08 31.18
#